data_AF-A0A1G6TSD0-F1
#
_entry.id   AF-A0A1G6TSD0-F1
#
_cell.length_a   1.000
_cell.length_b   1.000
_cell.length_c   1.000
_cell.angle_alpha   90.00
_cell.angle_beta   90.00
_cell.angle_gamma   90.00
#
_symmetry.space_group_name_H-M   'P 1'
#
loop_
_entity.id
_entity.type
_entity.pdbx_description
1 polymer ?
#
loop_
_entity_poly.entity_id
_entity_poly.type
_entity_poly.pdbx_seq_one_letter_code
_entity_poly.pdbx_strand_id
1 'polypeptide(L)' 'MPHEGMTPHVSGSTLSALARCAAGVREILECWFDNRPIRQEYLIVEGGRLAGTGARSYTV' A
#
# COMPACT_ATOMS: atom_id res chain seq x y z
N MET A 1 -7.24 -29.89 3.65
CA MET A 1 -6.98 -30.56 4.94
C MET A 1 -8.27 -30.64 5.75
N PRO A 2 -8.39 -31.62 6.66
CA PRO A 2 -9.51 -31.63 7.62
C PRO A 2 -9.47 -30.41 8.55
N HIS A 3 -10.63 -29.81 8.83
CA HIS A 3 -10.83 -28.69 9.77
C HIS A 3 -10.13 -27.36 9.43
N GLU A 4 -9.84 -27.08 8.16
CA GLU A 4 -9.28 -25.80 7.75
C GLU A 4 -10.36 -24.73 7.51
N GLY A 5 -10.14 -23.54 8.05
CA GLY A 5 -11.03 -22.37 7.93
C GLY A 5 -10.52 -21.32 6.95
N MET A 6 -9.90 -21.76 5.86
CA MET A 6 -9.31 -20.86 4.89
C MET A 6 -10.38 -20.08 4.13
N THR A 7 -10.11 -18.81 3.86
CA THR A 7 -10.89 -17.99 2.93
C THR A 7 -10.02 -17.62 1.73
N PRO A 8 -10.61 -17.24 0.59
CA PRO A 8 -9.87 -16.49 -0.41
C PRO A 8 -9.30 -15.19 0.19
N HIS A 9 -8.40 -14.53 -0.53
CA HIS A 9 -7.78 -13.29 -0.07
C HIS A 9 -8.77 -12.11 -0.14
N VAL A 10 -9.62 -11.99 0.89
CA VAL A 10 -10.72 -11.00 0.94
C VAL A 10 -10.65 -10.08 2.15
N SER A 11 -9.83 -10.37 3.16
CA SER A 11 -9.78 -9.61 4.42
C SER A 11 -9.43 -8.13 4.21
N GLY A 12 -8.50 -7.84 3.29
CA GLY A 12 -8.11 -6.47 2.91
C GLY A 12 -9.03 -5.80 1.87
N SER A 13 -9.98 -6.55 1.29
CA SER A 13 -10.83 -6.12 0.17
C SER A 13 -12.31 -6.01 0.54
N THR A 14 -12.59 -5.75 1.83
CA THR A 14 -13.94 -5.38 2.27
C THR A 14 -14.33 -4.01 1.70
N LEU A 15 -15.63 -3.73 1.56
CA LEU A 15 -16.09 -2.44 1.02
C LEU A 15 -15.55 -1.23 1.80
N SER A 16 -15.46 -1.34 3.13
CA SER A 16 -14.91 -0.28 3.98
C SER A 16 -13.40 -0.10 3.81
N ALA A 17 -12.65 -1.18 3.57
CA ALA A 17 -11.22 -1.11 3.29
C ALA A 17 -10.95 -0.53 1.88
N LEU A 18 -11.68 -1.00 0.86
CA LEU A 18 -11.59 -0.51 -0.51
C LEU A 18 -11.83 1.00 -0.60
N ALA A 19 -12.78 1.55 0.14
CA ALA A 19 -13.03 2.99 0.19
C ALA A 19 -11.78 3.77 0.64
N ARG A 20 -11.07 3.30 1.66
CA ARG A 20 -9.82 3.93 2.14
C ARG A 20 -8.66 3.73 1.17
N CYS A 21 -8.50 2.51 0.65
CA CYS A 21 -7.44 2.21 -0.32
C CYS A 21 -7.60 3.04 -1.60
N ALA A 22 -8.83 3.17 -2.12
CA ALA A 22 -9.10 3.98 -3.31
C ALA A 22 -8.82 5.47 -3.08
N ALA A 23 -9.18 6.00 -1.91
CA ALA A 23 -8.83 7.37 -1.54
C ALA A 23 -7.31 7.58 -1.46
N GLY A 24 -6.57 6.65 -0.85
CA GLY A 24 -5.11 6.70 -0.78
C GLY A 24 -4.42 6.59 -2.15
N VAL A 25 -4.93 5.73 -3.04
CA VAL A 25 -4.45 5.64 -4.43
C VAL A 25 -4.63 6.98 -5.14
N ARG A 26 -5.82 7.59 -5.02
CA ARG A 26 -6.08 8.91 -5.60
C ARG A 26 -5.13 9.98 -5.04
N GLU A 27 -4.91 10.00 -3.73
CA GLU A 27 -3.98 10.94 -3.10
C GLU A 27 -2.54 10.80 -3.66
N ILE A 28 -2.04 9.57 -3.79
CA ILE A 28 -0.72 9.30 -4.37
C ILE A 28 -0.64 9.83 -5.80
N LEU A 29 -1.68 9.60 -6.61
CA LEU A 29 -1.74 10.08 -7.99
C LEU A 29 -1.80 11.61 -8.07
N GLU A 30 -2.58 12.28 -7.21
CA GLU A 30 -2.60 13.74 -7.13
C GLU A 30 -1.22 14.30 -6.78
N CYS A 31 -0.51 13.71 -5.80
CA CYS A 31 0.86 14.11 -5.52
C CYS A 31 1.80 13.88 -6.71
N TRP A 32 1.71 12.72 -7.36
CA TRP A 32 2.56 12.38 -8.50
C TRP A 32 2.37 13.34 -9.68
N PHE A 33 1.11 13.60 -10.08
CA PHE A 33 0.81 14.49 -11.21
C PHE A 33 1.14 15.96 -10.91
N ASP A 34 1.00 16.40 -9.66
CA ASP A 34 1.38 17.76 -9.24
C ASP A 34 2.88 17.92 -8.93
N ASN A 35 3.69 16.87 -9.13
CA ASN A 35 5.10 16.83 -8.72
C ASN A 35 5.32 17.21 -7.24
N ARG A 36 4.39 16.80 -6.38
CA ARG A 36 4.46 16.93 -4.92
C ARG A 36 5.00 15.63 -4.32
N PRO A 37 5.71 15.69 -3.18
CA PRO A 37 6.21 14.48 -2.53
C PRO A 37 5.07 13.56 -2.10
N ILE A 38 5.23 12.26 -2.36
CA ILE A 38 4.39 11.19 -1.79
C ILE A 38 4.76 11.02 -0.31
N ARG A 39 3.78 10.72 0.55
CA ARG A 39 4.03 10.53 1.98
C ARG A 39 5.02 9.40 2.22
N GLN A 40 5.93 9.62 3.18
CA GLN A 40 7.00 8.66 3.49
C GLN A 40 6.43 7.30 3.94
N GLU A 41 5.31 7.28 4.65
CA GLU A 41 4.65 6.04 5.07
C GLU A 41 4.08 5.21 3.90
N TYR A 42 3.89 5.80 2.71
CA TYR A 42 3.41 5.09 1.52
C TYR A 42 4.55 4.59 0.63
N LEU A 43 5.77 5.10 0.81
CA LEU A 43 6.92 4.71 0.00
C LEU A 43 7.43 3.32 0.38
N ILE A 44 7.73 2.54 -0.65
CA ILE A 44 8.43 1.25 -0.53
C ILE A 44 9.79 1.33 -1.23
N VAL A 45 9.83 1.84 -2.46
CA VAL A 45 11.06 2.09 -3.23
C VAL A 45 11.01 3.47 -3.83
N GLU A 46 12.10 4.22 -3.72
CA GLU A 46 12.28 5.52 -4.37
C GLU A 46 13.77 5.70 -4.70
N GLY A 47 14.08 6.28 -5.87
CA GLY A 47 15.47 6.59 -6.24
C GLY A 47 16.40 5.38 -6.29
N GLY A 48 15.89 4.20 -6.66
CA GLY A 48 16.69 2.97 -6.83
C GLY A 48 17.00 2.22 -5.54
N ARG A 49 16.36 2.55 -4.41
CA ARG A 49 16.55 1.87 -3.12
C ARG A 49 15.26 1.80 -2.32
N LEU A 50 15.23 0.95 -1.29
CA LEU A 50 14.16 0.97 -0.29
C LEU A 50 14.08 2.36 0.36
N ALA A 51 12.86 2.86 0.53
CA ALA A 51 12.56 4.17 1.10
C ALA A 51 11.34 4.07 2.03
N GLY A 52 11.12 5.07 2.88
CA GLY A 52 9.91 5.15 3.72
C GLY A 52 9.65 3.91 4.56
N THR A 53 8.43 3.37 4.47
CA THR A 53 8.04 2.09 5.09
C THR A 53 8.85 0.92 4.52
N GLY A 54 9.18 0.95 3.24
CA GLY A 54 10.04 -0.05 2.59
C GLY A 54 11.37 -0.28 3.32
N ALA A 55 12.08 0.81 3.63
CA ALA A 55 13.37 0.75 4.31
C ALA A 55 13.30 0.23 5.76
N ARG A 56 12.13 0.30 6.40
CA ARG A 56 11.93 -0.13 7.80
C ARG A 56 11.45 -1.57 7.92
N SER A 57 10.84 -2.11 6.86
CA SER A 57 10.07 -3.35 6.94
C SER A 57 10.56 -4.45 6.00
N TYR A 58 11.41 -4.13 5.02
CA TYR A 58 11.80 -5.08 3.98
C TYR A 58 13.32 -5.17 3.81
N THR A 59 13.74 -6.29 3.24
CA THR A 59 15.10 -6.55 2.75
C THR A 59 15.06 -6.74 1.24
N VAL A 60 16.16 -6.41 0.56
CA VAL A 60 16.35 -6.64 -0.88
C VAL A 60 17.15 -7.91 -1.14
#